data_AF-A0A9D8MB61-F1
#
_entry.id   AF-A0A9D8MB61-F1
#
_cell.length_a   1.000
_cell.length_b   1.000
_cell.length_c   1.000
_cell.angle_alpha   90.00
_cell.angle_beta   90.00
_cell.angle_gamma   90.00
#
_symmetry.space_group_name_H-M   'P 1'
#
loop_
_entity.id
_entity.type
_entity.pdbx_description
1 polymer ?
#
loop_
_entity_poly.entity_id
_entity_poly.type
_entity_poly.pdbx_seq_one_letter_code
_entity_poly.pdbx_strand_id
1 'polypeptide(L)'
;MRKRIEKRFAYLYTGELAAVICFIIVSWLWNEAYPQYRIYSLASFWLSFIFLEFLLVQGSMYWFSKWKQLKKENTPVTPIKVVLRMKKLQKMNIVLIIVTPFVFVLDIFRWYPLLPAEGLTLSAFVFIFAILEYINYFHIQLSYDNQSDIQYLFRHKKLKRASLSKDFERLKK
;
A
#
# COMPACT_ATOMS: atom_id res chain seq x y z
N MET A 1 27.96 5.59 4.46
CA MET A 1 26.55 5.94 4.14
C MET A 1 25.85 4.88 3.26
N ARG A 2 26.48 4.41 2.16
CA ARG A 2 25.93 3.38 1.25
C ARG A 2 25.33 2.14 1.94
N LYS A 3 26.11 1.45 2.78
CA LYS A 3 25.66 0.24 3.50
C LYS A 3 24.40 0.46 4.34
N ARG A 4 24.18 1.68 4.87
CA ARG A 4 22.96 2.04 5.63
C ARG A 4 21.75 2.18 4.71
N ILE A 5 21.92 2.80 3.54
CA ILE A 5 20.85 2.96 2.53
C ILE A 5 20.47 1.60 1.93
N GLU A 6 21.46 0.76 1.64
CA GLU A 6 21.22 -0.60 1.13
C GLU A 6 20.43 -1.45 2.13
N LYS A 7 20.85 -1.47 3.41
CA LYS A 7 20.11 -2.14 4.48
C LYS A 7 18.69 -1.60 4.63
N ARG A 8 18.50 -0.28 4.47
CA ARG A 8 17.18 0.34 4.51
C ARG A 8 16.29 -0.13 3.36
N PHE A 9 16.77 -0.13 2.12
CA PHE A 9 15.96 -0.63 1.00
C PHE A 9 15.66 -2.11 1.14
N ALA A 10 16.61 -2.89 1.67
CA ALA A 10 16.40 -4.29 1.97
C ALA A 10 15.27 -4.49 2.99
N TYR A 11 15.36 -3.81 4.13
CA TYR A 11 14.35 -3.81 5.17
C TYR A 11 12.97 -3.43 4.65
N LEU A 12 12.88 -2.37 3.83
CA LEU A 12 11.62 -1.93 3.23
C LEU A 12 11.03 -3.02 2.34
N TYR A 13 11.74 -3.53 1.33
CA TYR A 13 11.13 -4.53 0.44
C TYR A 13 10.76 -5.83 1.17
N THR A 14 11.56 -6.27 2.16
CA THR A 14 11.25 -7.46 2.96
C THR A 14 10.08 -7.22 3.90
N GLY A 15 9.97 -6.02 4.47
CA GLY A 15 8.88 -5.62 5.35
C GLY A 15 7.55 -5.63 4.61
N GLU A 16 7.51 -5.06 3.40
CA GLU A 16 6.31 -5.10 2.55
C GLU A 16 5.89 -6.54 2.19
N LEU A 17 6.84 -7.41 1.83
CA LEU A 17 6.53 -8.82 1.53
C LEU A 17 6.07 -9.58 2.77
N ALA A 18 6.68 -9.31 3.92
CA ALA A 18 6.24 -9.88 5.18
C ALA A 18 4.81 -9.41 5.51
N ALA A 19 4.51 -8.13 5.31
CA ALA A 19 3.16 -7.58 5.52
C ALA A 19 2.12 -8.27 4.63
N VAL A 20 2.41 -8.49 3.34
CA VAL A 20 1.55 -9.27 2.42
C VAL A 20 1.21 -10.64 3.00
N ILE A 21 2.24 -11.39 3.41
CA ILE A 21 2.04 -12.74 3.97
C ILE A 21 1.26 -12.67 5.29
N CYS A 22 1.60 -11.71 6.16
CA CYS A 22 0.94 -11.53 7.45
C CYS A 22 -0.53 -11.15 7.27
N PHE A 23 -0.88 -10.24 6.36
CA PHE A 23 -2.26 -9.84 6.13
C PHE A 23 -3.11 -10.99 5.58
N ILE A 24 -2.57 -11.83 4.69
CA ILE A 24 -3.26 -13.05 4.24
C ILE A 24 -3.55 -13.99 5.41
N ILE A 25 -2.54 -14.26 6.25
CA ILE A 25 -2.70 -15.14 7.42
C ILE A 25 -3.68 -14.54 8.43
N VAL A 26 -3.56 -13.25 8.74
CA VAL A 26 -4.43 -12.55 9.68
C VAL A 26 -5.87 -12.50 9.16
N SER A 27 -6.08 -12.24 7.87
CA SER A 27 -7.40 -12.29 7.23
C SER A 27 -8.04 -13.66 7.41
N TRP A 28 -7.28 -14.72 7.17
CA TRP A 28 -7.77 -16.09 7.34
C TRP A 28 -8.10 -16.40 8.81
N LEU A 29 -7.17 -16.13 9.74
CA LEU A 29 -7.40 -16.33 11.17
C LEU A 29 -8.59 -15.51 11.68
N TRP A 30 -8.78 -14.29 11.18
CA TRP A 30 -9.92 -13.45 11.54
C TRP A 30 -11.24 -14.04 11.06
N ASN A 31 -11.30 -14.53 9.83
CA ASN A 31 -12.50 -15.19 9.30
C ASN A 31 -12.86 -16.43 10.12
N GLU A 32 -11.88 -17.24 10.51
CA GLU A 32 -12.09 -18.44 11.34
C GLU A 32 -12.49 -18.08 12.78
N ALA A 33 -11.92 -17.03 13.36
CA ALA A 33 -12.22 -16.58 14.72
C ALA A 33 -13.59 -15.89 14.82
N TYR A 34 -14.02 -15.18 13.78
CA TYR A 34 -15.25 -14.39 13.74
C TYR A 34 -16.11 -14.71 12.50
N PRO A 35 -16.57 -15.97 12.34
CA PRO A 35 -17.34 -16.39 11.17
C PRO A 35 -18.67 -15.64 11.03
N GLN A 36 -19.21 -15.12 12.14
CA GLN A 36 -20.42 -14.31 12.16
C GLN A 36 -20.30 -13.01 11.36
N TYR A 37 -19.09 -12.50 11.12
CA TYR A 37 -18.87 -11.26 10.34
C TYR A 37 -18.96 -11.50 8.83
N ARG A 38 -18.93 -12.77 8.37
CA ARG A 38 -19.10 -13.19 6.97
C ARG A 38 -18.23 -12.41 5.98
N ILE A 39 -17.02 -12.04 6.38
CA ILE A 39 -16.14 -11.14 5.60
C ILE A 39 -15.82 -11.70 4.22
N TYR A 40 -15.63 -13.03 4.11
CA TYR A 40 -15.33 -13.67 2.83
C TYR A 40 -16.54 -13.79 1.89
N SER A 41 -17.75 -13.51 2.38
CA SER A 41 -18.96 -13.42 1.56
C SER A 41 -19.17 -12.02 0.96
N LEU A 42 -18.40 -11.02 1.39
CA LEU A 42 -18.49 -9.64 0.93
C LEU A 42 -17.54 -9.39 -0.23
N ALA A 43 -18.08 -8.93 -1.36
CA ALA A 43 -17.25 -8.52 -2.50
C ALA A 43 -16.42 -7.28 -2.16
N SER A 44 -16.94 -6.39 -1.32
CA SER A 44 -16.26 -5.18 -0.85
C SER A 44 -15.03 -5.52 -0.03
N PHE A 45 -15.08 -6.60 0.77
CA PHE A 45 -13.94 -7.09 1.52
C PHE A 45 -12.83 -7.52 0.56
N TRP A 46 -13.14 -8.44 -0.36
CA TRP A 46 -12.15 -8.98 -1.31
C TRP A 46 -11.52 -7.90 -2.17
N LEU A 47 -12.33 -6.96 -2.70
CA LEU A 47 -11.79 -5.89 -3.53
C LEU A 47 -10.89 -4.94 -2.73
N SER A 48 -11.26 -4.62 -1.49
CA SER A 48 -10.46 -3.78 -0.59
C SER A 48 -9.15 -4.48 -0.18
N PHE A 49 -9.24 -5.77 0.15
CA PHE A 49 -8.10 -6.60 0.55
C PHE A 49 -7.11 -6.79 -0.60
N ILE A 50 -7.60 -7.17 -1.79
CA ILE A 50 -6.78 -7.29 -3.00
C ILE A 50 -6.13 -5.94 -3.34
N PHE A 51 -6.86 -4.83 -3.18
CA PHE A 51 -6.28 -3.50 -3.42
C PHE A 51 -5.13 -3.19 -2.45
N LEU A 52 -5.29 -3.49 -1.16
CA LEU A 52 -4.22 -3.34 -0.16
C LEU A 52 -3.00 -4.18 -0.53
N GLU A 53 -3.19 -5.49 -0.75
CA GLU A 53 -2.12 -6.43 -1.12
C GLU A 53 -1.40 -5.99 -2.39
N PHE A 54 -2.16 -5.52 -3.38
CA PHE A 54 -1.61 -5.02 -4.63
C PHE A 54 -0.70 -3.80 -4.41
N LEU A 55 -1.05 -2.89 -3.50
CA LEU A 55 -0.20 -1.74 -3.16
C LEU A 55 1.10 -2.17 -2.44
N LEU A 56 1.02 -3.11 -1.49
CA LEU A 56 2.20 -3.62 -0.78
C LEU A 56 3.16 -4.32 -1.75
N VAL A 57 2.64 -5.11 -2.69
CA VAL A 57 3.45 -5.72 -3.76
C VAL A 57 4.10 -4.65 -4.64
N GLN A 58 3.37 -3.59 -5.02
CA GLN A 58 3.95 -2.45 -5.75
C GLN A 58 5.09 -1.78 -4.97
N GLY A 59 4.88 -1.56 -3.67
CA GLY A 59 5.87 -1.02 -2.75
C GLY A 59 7.13 -1.89 -2.70
N SER A 60 6.95 -3.19 -2.47
CA SER A 60 8.03 -4.17 -2.47
C SER A 60 8.82 -4.16 -3.79
N MET A 61 8.13 -4.23 -4.94
CA MET A 61 8.77 -4.20 -6.26
C MET A 61 9.58 -2.92 -6.49
N TYR A 62 9.08 -1.77 -6.02
CA TYR A 62 9.76 -0.49 -6.11
C TYR A 62 11.03 -0.48 -5.25
N TRP A 63 10.95 -0.87 -3.97
CA TRP A 63 12.09 -0.89 -3.07
C TRP A 63 13.14 -1.92 -3.47
N PHE A 64 12.71 -3.10 -3.93
CA PHE A 64 13.59 -4.12 -4.48
C PHE A 64 14.35 -3.61 -5.72
N SER A 65 13.66 -2.87 -6.60
CA SER A 65 14.31 -2.28 -7.79
C SER A 65 15.39 -1.28 -7.40
N LYS A 66 15.14 -0.43 -6.39
CA LYS A 66 16.15 0.50 -5.85
C LYS A 66 17.32 -0.21 -5.19
N TRP A 67 17.05 -1.26 -4.41
CA TRP A 67 18.09 -2.07 -3.79
C TRP A 67 18.97 -2.74 -4.85
N LYS A 68 18.36 -3.38 -5.85
CA LYS A 68 19.06 -4.05 -6.96
C LYS A 68 19.92 -3.06 -7.75
N GLN A 69 19.39 -1.87 -8.01
CA GLN A 69 20.12 -0.82 -8.71
C GLN A 69 21.33 -0.33 -7.91
N LEU A 70 21.16 -0.07 -6.61
CA LEU A 70 22.25 0.36 -5.73
C LEU A 70 23.35 -0.71 -5.61
N LYS A 71 22.97 -1.99 -5.66
CA LYS A 71 23.91 -3.11 -5.64
C LYS A 71 24.70 -3.23 -6.95
N LYS A 72 24.03 -3.07 -8.10
CA LYS A 72 24.62 -3.26 -9.44
C LYS A 72 25.39 -2.05 -9.95
N GLU A 73 24.79 -0.87 -9.90
CA GLU A 73 25.29 0.35 -10.55
C GLU A 73 25.78 1.40 -9.55
N ASN A 74 25.75 1.08 -8.24
CA ASN A 74 26.20 1.97 -7.17
C ASN A 74 25.45 3.31 -7.11
N THR A 75 24.25 3.38 -7.71
CA THR A 75 23.37 4.54 -7.69
C THR A 75 22.00 4.20 -7.09
N PRO A 76 21.38 5.09 -6.29
CA PRO A 76 20.03 4.89 -5.76
C PRO A 76 18.92 5.32 -6.74
N VAL A 77 19.28 5.57 -8.00
CA VAL A 77 18.42 6.15 -9.03
C VAL A 77 17.52 5.07 -9.60
N THR A 78 16.21 5.17 -9.36
CA THR A 78 15.24 4.19 -9.88
C THR A 78 15.30 4.10 -11.41
N PRO A 79 15.34 2.88 -12.00
CA PRO A 79 15.31 2.74 -13.45
C PRO A 79 14.04 3.33 -14.07
N ILE A 80 14.19 4.03 -15.21
CA ILE A 80 13.09 4.73 -15.89
C ILE A 80 11.92 3.76 -16.19
N LYS A 81 12.22 2.53 -16.64
CA LYS A 81 11.21 1.49 -16.91
C LYS A 81 10.32 1.19 -15.69
N VAL A 82 10.92 1.15 -14.49
CA VAL A 82 10.18 0.92 -13.24
C VAL A 82 9.30 2.11 -12.90
N VAL A 83 9.82 3.33 -13.05
CA VAL A 83 9.07 4.56 -12.79
C VAL A 83 7.86 4.68 -13.73
N LEU A 84 8.02 4.36 -15.03
CA LEU A 84 6.92 4.34 -16.00
C LEU A 84 5.87 3.27 -15.67
N ARG A 85 6.30 2.08 -15.26
CA ARG A 85 5.39 1.02 -14.79
C ARG A 85 4.58 1.50 -13.59
N MET A 86 5.23 2.16 -12.62
CA MET A 86 4.55 2.70 -11.44
C MET A 86 3.55 3.80 -11.79
N LYS A 87 3.82 4.65 -12.80
CA LYS A 87 2.81 5.59 -13.32
C LYS A 87 1.59 4.89 -13.92
N LYS A 88 1.78 3.78 -14.65
CA LYS A 88 0.65 2.98 -15.18
C LYS A 88 -0.17 2.38 -14.05
N LEU A 89 0.52 1.81 -13.05
CA LEU A 89 -0.12 1.23 -11.87
C LEU A 89 -0.84 2.28 -11.02
N GLN A 90 -0.32 3.50 -10.92
CA GLN A 90 -1.01 4.62 -10.27
C GLN A 90 -2.41 4.87 -10.86
N LYS A 91 -2.56 4.79 -12.19
CA LYS A 91 -3.87 4.93 -12.85
C LYS A 91 -4.81 3.79 -12.48
N MET A 92 -4.31 2.55 -12.45
CA MET A 92 -5.09 1.39 -12.02
C MET A 92 -5.53 1.52 -10.55
N ASN A 93 -4.65 2.01 -9.67
CA ASN A 93 -4.98 2.24 -8.27
C ASN A 93 -6.11 3.27 -8.13
N ILE A 94 -6.12 4.34 -8.93
CA ILE A 94 -7.23 5.33 -8.95
C ILE A 94 -8.54 4.66 -9.38
N VAL A 95 -8.50 3.79 -10.40
CA VAL A 95 -9.70 3.03 -10.82
C VAL A 95 -10.21 2.16 -9.66
N LEU A 96 -9.33 1.47 -8.93
CA LEU A 96 -9.73 0.68 -7.76
C LEU A 96 -10.35 1.55 -6.66
N ILE A 97 -9.78 2.73 -6.37
CA ILE A 97 -10.36 3.68 -5.40
C ILE A 97 -11.78 4.10 -5.80
N ILE A 98 -12.04 4.30 -7.09
CA ILE A 98 -13.36 4.71 -7.59
C ILE A 98 -14.33 3.54 -7.59
N VAL A 99 -13.91 2.34 -8.00
CA VAL A 99 -14.78 1.16 -8.15
C VAL A 99 -15.19 0.59 -6.80
N THR A 100 -14.30 0.57 -5.80
CA THR A 100 -14.57 -0.09 -4.52
C THR A 100 -15.81 0.45 -3.78
N PRO A 101 -16.07 1.76 -3.68
CA PRO A 101 -17.30 2.30 -3.11
C PRO A 101 -18.58 1.77 -3.78
N PHE A 102 -18.59 1.57 -5.10
CA PHE A 102 -19.76 0.98 -5.77
C PHE A 102 -19.98 -0.47 -5.34
N VAL A 103 -18.90 -1.23 -5.08
CA VAL A 103 -19.01 -2.60 -4.58
C VAL A 103 -19.56 -2.65 -3.16
N PHE A 104 -19.23 -1.68 -2.30
CA PHE A 104 -19.89 -1.53 -0.99
C PHE A 104 -21.39 -1.35 -1.13
N VAL A 105 -21.82 -0.49 -2.05
CA VAL A 105 -23.24 -0.26 -2.33
C VAL A 105 -23.91 -1.55 -2.81
N LEU A 106 -23.27 -2.31 -3.71
CA LEU A 106 -23.78 -3.60 -4.18
C LEU A 106 -23.93 -4.63 -3.06
N ASP A 107 -22.95 -4.73 -2.16
CA ASP A 107 -23.05 -5.62 -1.00
C ASP A 107 -24.18 -5.19 -0.06
N ILE A 108 -24.37 -3.88 0.15
CA ILE A 108 -25.48 -3.38 0.96
C ILE A 108 -26.83 -3.82 0.37
N PHE A 109 -27.02 -3.65 -0.94
CA PHE A 109 -28.25 -4.09 -1.60
C PHE A 109 -28.42 -5.62 -1.59
N ARG A 110 -27.34 -6.38 -1.78
CA ARG A 110 -27.37 -7.84 -1.85
C ARG A 110 -27.74 -8.48 -0.51
N TRP A 111 -27.26 -7.92 0.59
CA TRP A 111 -27.42 -8.49 1.93
C TRP A 111 -28.55 -7.85 2.73
N TYR A 112 -29.25 -6.85 2.19
CA TYR A 112 -30.43 -6.26 2.84
C TYR A 112 -31.58 -7.29 2.96
N PRO A 113 -32.26 -7.40 4.12
CA PRO A 113 -32.10 -6.62 5.35
C PRO A 113 -31.09 -7.20 6.36
N LEU A 114 -30.63 -8.45 6.18
CA LEU A 114 -29.65 -9.10 7.07
C LEU A 114 -28.21 -8.70 6.74
N LEU A 115 -27.89 -7.42 6.90
CA LEU A 115 -26.58 -6.85 6.63
C LEU A 115 -25.53 -7.32 7.65
N PRO A 116 -24.39 -7.89 7.20
CA PRO A 116 -23.25 -8.15 8.07
C PRO A 116 -22.49 -6.84 8.36
N ALA A 117 -23.05 -6.01 9.25
CA ALA A 117 -22.55 -4.65 9.53
C ALA A 117 -21.09 -4.63 10.01
N GLU A 118 -20.69 -5.58 10.85
CA GLU A 118 -19.31 -5.70 11.33
C GLU A 118 -18.34 -6.07 10.20
N GLY A 119 -18.74 -6.98 9.30
CA GLY A 119 -17.95 -7.34 8.13
C GLY A 119 -17.78 -6.18 7.13
N LEU A 120 -18.84 -5.39 6.91
CA LEU A 120 -18.78 -4.17 6.10
C LEU A 120 -17.88 -3.11 6.75
N THR A 121 -17.94 -2.95 8.07
CA THR A 121 -17.08 -2.02 8.82
C THR A 121 -15.61 -2.41 8.70
N LEU A 122 -15.28 -3.70 8.86
CA LEU A 122 -13.92 -4.19 8.67
C LEU A 122 -13.45 -4.00 7.22
N SER A 123 -14.31 -4.30 6.24
CA SER A 123 -14.01 -4.06 4.82
C SER A 123 -13.68 -2.58 4.57
N ALA A 124 -14.47 -1.67 5.14
CA ALA A 124 -14.26 -0.23 5.01
C ALA A 124 -12.94 0.20 5.66
N PHE A 125 -12.60 -0.36 6.83
CA PHE A 125 -11.31 -0.13 7.47
C PHE A 125 -10.14 -0.55 6.58
N VAL A 126 -10.19 -1.77 6.00
CA VAL A 126 -9.16 -2.26 5.06
C VAL A 126 -9.08 -1.35 3.83
N PHE A 127 -10.21 -0.88 3.31
CA PHE A 127 -10.24 0.03 2.16
C PHE A 127 -9.60 1.39 2.47
N ILE A 128 -9.93 1.98 3.61
CA ILE A 128 -9.32 3.23 4.08
C ILE A 128 -7.81 3.04 4.24
N PHE A 129 -7.39 1.93 4.83
CA PHE A 129 -5.98 1.60 4.98
C PHE A 129 -5.27 1.47 3.61
N ALA A 130 -5.91 0.85 2.62
CA ALA A 130 -5.39 0.80 1.25
C ALA A 130 -5.27 2.21 0.62
N ILE A 131 -6.24 3.11 0.84
CA ILE A 131 -6.13 4.50 0.38
C ILE A 131 -4.96 5.21 1.06
N LEU A 132 -4.76 5.01 2.36
CA LEU A 132 -3.63 5.57 3.09
C LEU A 132 -2.30 5.07 2.51
N GLU A 133 -2.18 3.77 2.21
CA GLU A 133 -1.00 3.23 1.53
C GLU A 133 -0.81 3.81 0.12
N TYR A 134 -1.89 3.97 -0.65
CA TYR A 134 -1.80 4.63 -1.95
C TYR A 134 -1.25 6.07 -1.82
N ILE A 135 -1.73 6.83 -0.84
CA ILE A 135 -1.21 8.17 -0.55
C ILE A 135 0.26 8.10 -0.13
N ASN A 136 0.58 7.16 0.76
CA ASN A 136 1.92 6.91 1.30
C ASN A 136 2.96 6.70 0.19
N TYR A 137 2.60 5.87 -0.79
CA TYR A 137 3.46 5.52 -1.89
C TYR A 137 3.55 6.58 -2.97
N PHE A 138 2.42 7.14 -3.41
CA PHE A 138 2.38 7.93 -4.65
C PHE A 138 2.45 9.44 -4.45
N HIS A 139 2.12 9.93 -3.24
CA HIS A 139 1.95 11.36 -2.99
C HIS A 139 2.84 11.85 -1.84
N ILE A 140 2.57 11.38 -0.63
CA ILE A 140 3.13 11.91 0.62
C ILE A 140 3.60 10.75 1.47
N GLN A 141 4.80 10.82 2.03
CA GLN A 141 5.30 9.80 2.96
C GLN A 141 4.60 9.94 4.31
N LEU A 142 3.75 8.97 4.63
CA LEU A 142 3.05 8.82 5.90
C LEU A 142 3.81 7.89 6.86
N SER A 143 4.43 6.83 6.33
CA SER A 143 5.24 5.91 7.15
C SER A 143 6.64 6.47 7.41
N TYR A 144 6.96 6.65 8.70
CA TYR A 144 8.22 7.16 9.17
C TYR A 144 8.95 6.14 10.04
N ASP A 145 9.74 5.30 9.39
CA ASP A 145 10.39 4.15 10.04
C ASP A 145 11.72 4.50 10.73
N ASN A 146 12.13 5.78 10.72
CA ASN A 146 13.43 6.20 11.24
C ASN A 146 13.29 7.43 12.15
N GLN A 147 14.02 7.45 13.26
CA GLN A 147 14.02 8.55 14.23
C GLN A 147 14.33 9.90 13.58
N SER A 148 15.20 9.93 12.56
CA SER A 148 15.52 11.15 11.81
C SER A 148 14.35 11.66 10.96
N ASP A 149 13.52 10.76 10.46
CA ASP A 149 12.32 11.12 9.69
C ASP A 149 11.21 11.62 10.63
N ILE A 150 11.07 11.00 11.82
CA ILE A 150 10.17 11.45 12.88
C ILE A 150 10.57 12.83 13.42
N GLN A 151 11.86 13.04 13.72
CA GLN A 151 12.36 14.33 14.17
C GLN A 151 12.16 15.44 13.13
N TYR A 152 12.28 15.12 11.84
CA TYR A 152 11.95 16.06 10.78
C TYR A 152 10.47 16.46 10.80
N LEU A 153 9.56 15.50 10.98
CA LEU A 153 8.13 15.77 11.08
C LEU A 153 7.82 16.69 12.26
N PHE A 154 8.38 16.40 13.44
CA PHE A 154 8.18 17.23 14.63
C PHE A 154 8.77 18.63 14.49
N ARG A 155 9.95 18.77 13.88
CA ARG A 155 10.61 20.08 13.70
C ARG A 155 9.95 20.95 12.65
N HIS A 156 9.53 20.37 11.53
CA HIS A 156 9.03 21.15 10.39
C HIS A 156 7.51 21.13 10.24
N LYS A 157 6.80 20.28 10.99
CA LYS A 157 5.34 20.05 10.91
C LYS A 157 4.84 19.84 9.47
N LYS A 158 5.69 19.30 8.60
CA LYS A 158 5.42 19.07 7.18
C LYS A 158 5.74 17.64 6.82
N LEU A 159 4.77 16.98 6.17
CA LEU A 159 4.96 15.65 5.64
C LEU A 159 5.97 15.67 4.48
N LYS A 160 6.80 14.64 4.40
CA LYS A 160 7.79 14.51 3.32
C LYS A 160 7.09 14.03 2.07
N ARG A 161 7.60 14.43 0.92
CA ARG A 161 7.13 13.87 -0.35
C ARG A 161 7.56 12.41 -0.50
N ALA A 162 6.65 11.56 -0.97
CA ALA A 162 6.92 10.15 -1.20
C ALA A 162 8.06 9.92 -2.21
N SER A 163 8.79 8.83 -2.06
CA SER A 163 9.96 8.53 -2.89
C SER A 163 9.60 8.36 -4.38
N LEU A 164 8.46 7.72 -4.69
CA LEU A 164 7.95 7.58 -6.06
C LEU A 164 7.56 8.94 -6.66
N SER A 165 6.93 9.81 -5.87
CA SER A 165 6.52 11.13 -6.33
C SER A 165 7.72 11.99 -6.75
N LYS A 166 8.85 11.87 -6.03
CA LYS A 166 10.13 12.50 -6.42
C LYS A 166 10.68 11.90 -7.73
N ASP A 167 10.59 10.58 -7.90
CA ASP A 167 11.02 9.92 -9.14
C ASP A 167 10.12 10.31 -10.34
N PHE A 168 8.83 10.56 -10.14
CA PHE A 168 7.92 11.03 -11.18
C PHE A 168 8.25 12.43 -11.69
N GLU A 169 8.69 13.33 -10.80
CA GLU A 169 9.15 14.66 -11.18
C GLU A 169 10.48 14.64 -11.91
N ARG A 170 11.38 13.73 -11.54
CA ARG A 170 12.65 13.57 -12.25
C ARG A 170 12.44 13.26 -13.74
N LEU A 171 11.37 12.55 -14.10
CA LEU A 171 11.02 12.28 -15.50
C LEU A 171 10.31 13.43 -16.22
N LYS A 172 9.90 14.49 -15.51
CA LYS A 172 9.28 15.69 -16.12
C LYS A 172 10.31 16.77 -16.48
N LYS A 173 11.52 16.68 -15.94
CA LYS A 173 12.69 17.48 -16.31
C LYS A 173 13.43 16.81 -17.45
#